data_AF-A0A9E2I3B9-F1
#
_entry.id   AF-A0A9E2I3B9-F1
#
_cell.length_a   1.000
_cell.length_b   1.000
_cell.length_c   1.000
_cell.angle_alpha   90.00
_cell.angle_beta   90.00
_cell.angle_gamma   90.00
#
_symmetry.space_group_name_H-M   'P 1'
#
loop_
_entity.id
_entity.type
_entity.pdbx_description
1 polymer ?
#
loop_
_entity_poly.entity_id
_entity_poly.type
_entity_poly.pdbx_seq_one_letter_code
_entity_poly.pdbx_strand_id
1 'polypeptide(L)'
;METLNTAEAKSRFSELLSRTSAGERFIIQRRERPVAALINVEELSQMERASQTARRLAEALGQSGDLLNQIDSGQVHSAMAVFGLWSDEPDLDTLTEKIIANRQNQSERSEIDL
;
A
#
# COMPACT_ATOMS: atom_id res chain seq x y z
N MET A 1 -7.07 -17.57 5.25
CA MET A 1 -6.03 -16.94 6.09
C MET A 1 -6.59 -16.89 7.49
N GLU A 2 -5.98 -17.64 8.42
CA GLU A 2 -6.49 -17.80 9.79
C GLU A 2 -5.97 -16.67 10.68
N THR A 3 -6.79 -16.22 11.63
CA THR A 3 -6.43 -15.12 12.54
C THR A 3 -6.26 -15.68 13.94
N LEU A 4 -5.13 -15.38 14.57
CA LEU A 4 -4.73 -15.88 15.87
C LEU A 4 -4.44 -14.72 16.81
N ASN A 5 -4.80 -14.85 18.08
CA ASN A 5 -4.33 -13.90 19.07
C ASN A 5 -2.86 -14.21 19.46
N THR A 6 -2.18 -13.25 20.09
CA THR A 6 -0.78 -13.44 20.52
C THR A 6 -0.56 -14.62 21.49
N ALA A 7 -1.56 -14.99 22.29
CA ALA A 7 -1.43 -16.08 23.26
C ALA A 7 -1.53 -17.47 22.58
N GLU A 8 -2.41 -17.61 21.59
CA GLU A 8 -2.53 -18.78 20.73
C GLU A 8 -1.25 -18.98 19.92
N ALA A 9 -0.76 -17.90 19.28
CA ALA A 9 0.47 -17.92 18.52
C ALA A 9 1.67 -18.39 19.37
N LYS A 10 1.76 -17.94 20.62
CA LYS A 10 2.83 -18.33 21.55
C LYS A 10 2.69 -19.79 22.02
N SER A 11 1.48 -20.24 22.32
CA SER A 11 1.25 -21.59 22.87
C SER A 11 1.43 -22.70 21.85
N ARG A 12 1.20 -22.43 20.55
CA ARG A 12 1.29 -23.41 19.46
C ARG A 12 2.35 -23.08 18.41
N PHE A 13 3.38 -22.31 18.78
CA PHE A 13 4.33 -21.75 17.81
C PHE A 13 4.97 -22.80 16.89
N SER A 14 5.41 -23.93 17.43
CA SER A 14 6.04 -25.00 16.63
C SER A 14 5.08 -25.67 15.63
N GLU A 15 3.80 -25.80 15.99
CA GLU A 15 2.76 -26.30 15.09
C GLU A 15 2.53 -25.30 13.96
N LEU A 16 2.41 -24.01 14.29
CA LEU A 16 2.21 -22.94 13.32
C LEU A 16 3.39 -22.85 12.33
N LEU A 17 4.63 -23.04 12.79
CA LEU A 17 5.79 -23.10 11.89
C LEU A 17 5.70 -24.27 10.90
N SER A 18 5.27 -25.44 11.37
CA SER A 18 5.12 -26.64 10.52
C SER A 18 4.00 -26.48 9.50
N ARG A 19 2.89 -25.85 9.90
CA ARG A 19 1.79 -25.51 8.99
C ARG A 19 2.18 -24.43 7.99
N THR A 20 2.92 -23.42 8.45
CA THR A 20 3.42 -22.34 7.59
C THR A 20 4.37 -22.87 6.54
N SER A 21 5.31 -23.75 6.89
CA SER A 21 6.23 -24.35 5.91
C SER A 21 5.49 -25.19 4.86
N ALA A 22 4.31 -25.73 5.17
CA ALA A 22 3.42 -26.39 4.23
C ALA A 22 2.59 -25.43 3.35
N GLY A 23 2.69 -24.11 3.58
CA GLY A 23 2.02 -23.08 2.78
C GLY A 23 0.85 -22.38 3.46
N GLU A 24 0.55 -22.71 4.72
CA GLU A 24 -0.50 -22.01 5.45
C GLU A 24 -0.08 -20.59 5.87
N ARG A 25 -1.07 -19.70 6.04
CA ARG A 25 -0.88 -18.28 6.36
C ARG A 25 -1.70 -17.87 7.56
N PHE A 26 -1.05 -17.18 8.48
CA PHE A 26 -1.66 -16.73 9.73
C PHE A 26 -1.48 -15.24 9.93
N ILE A 27 -2.51 -14.57 10.45
CA ILE A 27 -2.42 -13.20 10.98
C ILE A 27 -2.41 -13.26 12.49
N ILE A 28 -1.40 -12.66 13.11
CA ILE A 28 -1.29 -12.54 14.56
C ILE A 28 -1.84 -11.17 14.96
N GLN A 29 -2.81 -11.17 15.87
CA GLN A 29 -3.45 -9.97 16.38
C GLN A 29 -3.22 -9.78 17.88
N ARG A 30 -3.15 -8.51 18.28
CA ARG A 30 -3.13 -8.08 19.68
C ARG A 30 -4.29 -7.11 19.90
N ARG A 31 -5.25 -7.48 20.76
CA ARG A 31 -6.46 -6.67 21.07
C ARG A 31 -7.19 -6.26 19.77
N GLU A 32 -7.55 -7.23 18.94
CA GLU A 32 -8.21 -7.05 17.63
C GLU A 32 -7.41 -6.29 16.56
N ARG A 33 -6.17 -5.87 16.85
CA ARG A 33 -5.30 -5.21 15.87
C ARG A 33 -4.31 -6.19 15.27
N PRO A 34 -4.22 -6.35 13.93
CA PRO A 34 -3.16 -7.11 13.29
C PRO A 34 -1.80 -6.49 13.59
N VAL A 35 -0.87 -7.32 14.07
CA VAL A 35 0.48 -6.88 14.45
C VAL A 35 1.58 -7.63 13.71
N ALA A 36 1.31 -8.84 13.23
CA ALA A 36 2.26 -9.63 12.46
C ALA A 36 1.53 -10.62 11.54
N ALA A 37 2.25 -11.14 10.56
CA ALA A 37 1.82 -12.25 9.71
C ALA A 37 2.88 -13.35 9.76
N LEU A 38 2.46 -14.60 9.71
CA LEU A 38 3.32 -15.75 9.55
C LEU A 38 3.06 -16.35 8.16
N ILE A 39 4.09 -16.32 7.32
CA ILE A 39 4.12 -16.85 5.96
C ILE A 39 5.44 -17.61 5.75
N ASN A 40 5.48 -18.50 4.77
CA ASN A 40 6.73 -19.19 4.47
C ASN A 40 7.75 -18.26 3.78
N VAL A 41 9.02 -18.65 3.85
CA VAL A 41 10.14 -17.85 3.33
C VAL A 41 10.09 -17.74 1.80
N GLU A 42 9.63 -18.78 1.11
CA GLU A 42 9.52 -18.77 -0.36
C GLU A 42 8.52 -17.72 -0.84
N GLU A 43 7.35 -17.66 -0.21
CA GLU A 43 6.30 -16.69 -0.47
C GLU A 43 6.77 -15.27 -0.16
N LEU A 44 7.40 -15.06 0.99
CA LEU A 44 8.02 -13.77 1.33
C LEU A 44 9.02 -13.35 0.22
N SER A 45 9.88 -14.26 -0.21
CA SER A 45 10.86 -14.01 -1.27
C SER A 45 10.21 -13.71 -2.63
N GLN A 46 9.05 -14.32 -2.94
CA GLN A 46 8.30 -14.03 -4.16
C GLN A 46 7.67 -12.63 -4.09
N MET A 47 7.07 -12.27 -2.95
CA MET A 47 6.49 -10.94 -2.72
C MET A 47 7.55 -9.83 -2.79
N GLU A 48 8.71 -10.03 -2.17
CA GLU A 48 9.82 -9.08 -2.21
C GLU A 48 10.34 -8.89 -3.64
N ARG A 49 10.51 -9.98 -4.41
CA ARG A 49 10.93 -9.90 -5.82
C ARG A 49 9.90 -9.18 -6.69
N ALA A 50 8.61 -9.45 -6.50
CA ALA A 50 7.54 -8.77 -7.23
C ALA A 50 7.53 -7.27 -6.90
N SER A 51 7.66 -6.91 -5.62
CA SER A 51 7.74 -5.52 -5.17
C SER A 51 8.95 -4.79 -5.76
N GLN A 52 10.15 -5.39 -5.69
CA GLN A 52 11.36 -4.82 -6.29
C GLN A 52 11.24 -4.65 -7.82
N THR A 53 10.61 -5.60 -8.50
CA THR A 53 10.39 -5.52 -9.95
C THR A 53 9.43 -4.39 -10.30
N ALA A 54 8.33 -4.26 -9.56
CA ALA A 54 7.39 -3.16 -9.73
C ALA A 54 8.04 -1.80 -9.49
N ARG A 55 8.89 -1.68 -8.44
CA ARG A 55 9.65 -0.47 -8.14
C ARG A 55 10.60 -0.08 -9.28
N ARG A 56 11.38 -1.04 -9.79
CA ARG A 56 12.29 -0.80 -10.93
C ARG A 56 11.53 -0.39 -12.19
N LEU A 57 10.37 -1.00 -12.44
CA LEU A 57 9.51 -0.62 -13.56
C LEU A 57 8.99 0.81 -13.41
N ALA A 58 8.54 1.18 -12.21
CA ALA A 58 8.08 2.53 -11.90
C ALA A 58 9.19 3.56 -12.15
N GLU A 59 10.41 3.32 -11.66
CA GLU A 59 11.58 4.17 -11.90
C GLU A 59 11.91 4.28 -13.40
N ALA A 60 11.88 3.17 -14.14
CA ALA A 60 12.11 3.15 -15.59
C ALA A 60 11.05 3.92 -16.39
N LEU A 61 9.83 4.02 -15.85
CA LEU A 61 8.73 4.81 -16.41
C LEU A 61 8.74 6.28 -15.94
N GLY A 62 9.81 6.73 -15.28
CA GLY A 62 9.99 8.15 -14.91
C GLY A 62 9.51 8.53 -13.51
N GLN A 63 9.10 7.56 -12.67
CA GLN A 63 8.71 7.87 -11.29
C GLN A 63 9.89 8.37 -10.46
N SER A 64 9.62 9.34 -9.59
CA SER A 64 10.64 9.81 -8.64
C SER A 64 10.85 8.80 -7.52
N GLY A 65 12.11 8.47 -7.25
CA GLY A 65 12.48 7.55 -6.17
C GLY A 65 12.02 8.05 -4.78
N ASP A 66 11.98 9.36 -4.59
CA ASP A 66 11.50 9.99 -3.36
C ASP A 66 10.00 9.74 -3.14
N LEU A 67 9.17 9.84 -4.18
CA LEU A 67 7.75 9.54 -4.10
C LEU A 67 7.52 8.06 -3.77
N LEU A 68 8.28 7.16 -4.40
CA LEU A 68 8.19 5.72 -4.12
C LEU A 68 8.55 5.41 -2.66
N ASN A 69 9.57 6.06 -2.09
CA ASN A 69 9.92 5.92 -0.67
C ASN A 69 8.83 6.46 0.28
N GLN A 70 8.16 7.55 -0.10
CA GLN A 70 7.02 8.08 0.68
C GLN A 70 5.80 7.15 0.63
N ILE A 71 5.60 6.45 -0.49
CA ILE A 71 4.55 5.42 -0.61
C ILE A 71 4.89 4.20 0.24
N ASP A 72 6.13 3.69 0.16
CA ASP A 72 6.57 2.52 0.95
C ASP A 72 6.47 2.77 2.47
N SER A 73 6.71 4.02 2.91
CA SER A 73 6.58 4.42 4.32
C SER A 73 5.14 4.77 4.74
N GLY A 74 4.18 4.73 3.81
CA GLY A 74 2.77 5.06 4.07
C GLY A 74 2.50 6.55 4.30
N GLN A 75 3.46 7.43 3.99
CA GLN A 75 3.27 8.89 4.05
C GLN A 75 2.38 9.39 2.92
N VAL A 76 2.42 8.71 1.77
CA VAL A 76 1.64 9.05 0.59
C VAL A 76 0.84 7.83 0.14
N HIS A 77 -0.40 8.05 -0.30
CA HIS A 77 -1.26 6.99 -0.80
C HIS A 77 -0.69 6.38 -2.09
N SER A 78 -0.72 5.05 -2.22
CA SER A 78 -0.14 4.33 -3.38
C SER A 78 -0.69 4.77 -4.74
N ALA A 79 -1.94 5.23 -4.78
CA ALA A 79 -2.54 5.83 -5.98
C ALA A 79 -1.73 7.03 -6.53
N MET A 80 -0.92 7.71 -5.72
CA MET A 80 -0.07 8.81 -6.18
C MET A 80 1.06 8.35 -7.11
N ALA A 81 1.46 7.08 -7.08
CA ALA A 81 2.40 6.54 -8.07
C ALA A 81 1.86 6.64 -9.50
N VAL A 82 0.54 6.70 -9.71
CA VAL A 82 -0.03 6.88 -11.06
C VAL A 82 0.17 8.31 -11.55
N PHE A 83 0.14 9.30 -10.66
CA PHE A 83 0.26 10.71 -11.03
C PHE A 83 1.64 11.07 -11.61
N GLY A 84 2.71 10.45 -11.10
CA GLY A 84 4.04 10.66 -11.70
C GLY A 84 4.16 10.14 -13.14
N LEU A 85 3.26 9.26 -13.61
CA LEU A 85 3.27 8.79 -15.01
C LEU A 85 2.67 9.84 -15.96
N TRP A 86 1.97 10.84 -15.41
CA TRP A 86 1.34 11.90 -16.17
C TRP A 86 2.05 13.25 -15.96
N SER A 87 3.21 13.28 -15.27
CA SER A 87 3.90 14.54 -14.99
C SER A 87 4.37 15.27 -16.25
N ASP A 88 4.64 14.51 -17.32
CA ASP A 88 5.13 15.04 -18.60
C ASP A 88 3.99 15.22 -19.63
N GLU A 89 2.73 15.06 -19.22
CA GLU A 89 1.58 15.34 -20.08
C GLU A 89 1.36 16.86 -20.16
N PRO A 90 1.60 17.49 -21.33
CA PRO A 90 1.53 18.95 -21.47
C PRO A 90 0.13 19.52 -21.16
N ASP A 91 -0.91 18.71 -21.30
CA ASP A 91 -2.28 19.08 -20.93
C ASP A 91 -2.47 19.26 -19.41
N LEU A 92 -1.54 18.76 -18.60
CA LEU A 92 -1.57 18.84 -17.15
C LEU A 92 -0.76 20.00 -16.56
N ASP A 93 0.06 20.69 -17.37
CA ASP A 93 0.89 21.82 -16.93
C ASP A 93 0.07 22.92 -16.24
N THR A 94 -1.16 23.14 -16.75
CA THR A 94 -2.09 24.16 -16.23
C THR A 94 -3.18 23.57 -15.35
N LEU A 95 -3.14 22.27 -15.04
CA LEU A 95 -4.22 21.59 -14.33
C LEU A 95 -4.44 22.18 -12.93
N THR A 96 -3.37 22.50 -12.21
CA THR A 96 -3.46 23.10 -10.87
C THR A 96 -4.21 24.43 -10.91
N GLU A 97 -3.87 25.30 -11.87
CA GLU A 97 -4.51 26.60 -12.06
C GLU A 97 -5.99 26.43 -12.45
N LYS A 98 -6.29 25.47 -13.32
CA LYS A 98 -7.65 25.12 -13.72
C LYS A 98 -8.48 24.59 -12.55
N ILE A 99 -7.90 23.77 -11.67
CA ILE A 99 -8.58 23.28 -10.46
C ILE A 99 -8.89 24.43 -9.50
N ILE A 100 -7.92 25.32 -9.26
CA ILE A 100 -8.10 26.48 -8.37
C ILE A 100 -9.18 27.42 -8.93
N ALA A 101 -9.10 27.77 -10.21
CA ALA A 101 -10.09 28.61 -10.87
C ALA A 101 -11.49 27.98 -10.84
N ASN A 102 -11.60 26.67 -11.05
CA ASN A 102 -12.87 25.96 -10.98
C ASN A 102 -13.43 25.97 -9.55
N ARG A 103 -12.61 25.76 -8.51
CA ARG A 103 -13.05 25.86 -7.11
C ARG A 103 -13.53 27.26 -6.73
N GLN A 104 -12.86 28.30 -7.22
CA GLN A 104 -13.26 29.69 -6.97
C GLN A 104 -14.58 30.05 -7.66
N ASN A 105 -14.83 29.44 -8.83
CA ASN A 105 -16.06 29.65 -9.60
C ASN A 105 -17.20 28.71 -9.21
N GLN A 106 -16.93 27.66 -8.45
CA GLN A 106 -17.96 26.78 -7.90
C GLN A 106 -18.64 27.50 -6.73
N SER A 107 -19.96 27.66 -6.86
CA SER A 107 -20.82 28.08 -5.76
C SER A 107 -20.67 27.10 -4.60
N GLU A 108 -20.72 27.60 -3.35
CA GLU A 108 -20.69 26.75 -2.17
C GLU A 108 -21.69 25.61 -2.30
N ARG A 109 -21.19 24.39 -2.10
CA ARG A 109 -21.99 23.17 -2.20
C ARG A 109 -23.10 23.30 -1.16
N SER A 110 -24.36 23.41 -1.60
CA SER A 110 -25.50 23.51 -0.68
C SER A 110 -25.45 22.34 0.30
N GLU A 111 -25.59 22.65 1.60
CA GLU A 111 -25.68 21.61 2.63
C GLU A 111 -26.80 20.63 2.24
N ILE A 112 -26.43 19.37 2.09
CA ILE A 112 -27.40 18.30 1.94
C ILE A 112 -27.93 18.05 3.36
N ASP A 113 -29.16 18.49 3.61
CA ASP A 113 -29.87 18.19 4.86
C ASP A 113 -30.08 16.66 4.91
N LEU A 114 -29.46 16.00 5.89
CA LEU A 114 -29.44 14.54 6.07
C LEU A 114 -30.60 14.07 6.95
#